data_AF-A0A2S8W7F9-F1
#
_entry.id   AF-A0A2S8W7F9-F1
#
_cell.length_a   1.000
_cell.length_b   1.000
_cell.length_c   1.000
_cell.angle_alpha   90.00
_cell.angle_beta   90.00
_cell.angle_gamma   90.00
#
_symmetry.space_group_name_H-M   'P 1'
#
loop_
_entity.id
_entity.type
_entity.pdbx_description
1 polymer ?
#
loop_
_entity_poly.entity_id
_entity_poly.type
_entity_poly.pdbx_seq_one_letter_code
_entity_poly.pdbx_strand_id
1 'polypeptide(L)'
;TVAPDIARSETALRAAIGSLTSDPIDYSAFSEDLATQIRSKANEITPLIRQFGPLKSIEHRGQQDGADLFRVVFEKQATDWVIAFNDEDQIAALLFRPASGD
;
A
#
# COMPACT_ATOMS: atom_id res chain seq x y z
N THR A 1 8.38 3.76 -21.43
CA THR A 1 9.33 3.95 -20.32
C THR A 1 8.49 4.18 -19.08
N VAL A 2 8.51 3.27 -18.12
CA VAL A 2 7.87 3.53 -16.82
C VAL A 2 8.65 4.70 -16.21
N ALA A 3 7.98 5.79 -15.81
CA ALA A 3 8.66 6.89 -15.13
C ALA A 3 9.37 6.33 -13.88
N PRO A 4 10.60 6.75 -13.57
CA PRO A 4 11.39 6.17 -12.47
C PRO A 4 10.66 6.18 -11.11
N ASP A 5 9.67 7.06 -10.96
CA ASP A 5 8.81 7.16 -9.78
C ASP A 5 7.90 5.92 -9.58
N ILE A 6 7.31 5.38 -10.66
CA ILE A 6 6.32 4.28 -10.54
C ILE A 6 6.97 2.99 -10.02
N ALA A 7 8.19 2.67 -10.48
CA ALA A 7 8.90 1.48 -10.01
C ALA A 7 9.29 1.57 -8.53
N ARG A 8 9.65 2.78 -8.06
CA ARG A 8 9.85 3.08 -6.64
C ARG A 8 8.54 2.88 -5.88
N SER A 9 7.45 3.50 -6.33
CA SER A 9 6.13 3.40 -5.71
C SER A 9 5.62 1.96 -5.61
N GLU A 10 5.81 1.15 -6.66
CA GLU A 10 5.44 -0.26 -6.67
C GLU A 10 6.27 -1.08 -5.64
N THR A 11 7.57 -0.80 -5.56
CA THR A 11 8.48 -1.45 -4.60
C THR A 11 8.09 -1.12 -3.17
N ALA A 12 7.83 0.16 -2.89
CA ALA A 12 7.39 0.64 -1.58
C ALA A 12 6.02 0.07 -1.20
N LEU A 13 5.08 0.00 -2.14
CA LEU A 13 3.75 -0.58 -1.91
C LEU A 13 3.84 -2.07 -1.57
N ARG A 14 4.69 -2.83 -2.28
CA ARG A 14 4.93 -4.24 -1.97
C ARG A 14 5.51 -4.42 -0.57
N ALA A 15 6.50 -3.60 -0.21
CA ALA A 15 7.08 -3.62 1.13
C ALA A 15 6.06 -3.27 2.21
N ALA A 16 5.25 -2.22 2.00
CA ALA A 16 4.19 -1.81 2.90
C ALA A 16 3.15 -2.92 3.15
N ILE A 17 2.71 -3.62 2.10
CA ILE A 17 1.79 -4.78 2.24
C ILE A 17 2.45 -5.90 3.06
N GLY A 18 3.73 -6.18 2.83
CA GLY A 18 4.51 -7.14 3.62
C GLY A 18 4.56 -6.75 5.10
N SER A 19 4.88 -5.49 5.39
CA SER A 19 4.90 -4.94 6.75
C SER A 19 3.53 -4.99 7.44
N LEU A 20 2.46 -4.59 6.75
CA LEU A 20 1.10 -4.56 7.31
C LEU A 20 0.58 -5.97 7.66
N THR A 21 1.17 -7.00 7.06
CA THR A 21 0.81 -8.41 7.30
C THR A 21 1.81 -9.14 8.18
N SER A 22 2.95 -8.55 8.55
CA SER A 22 3.95 -9.14 9.45
C SER A 22 3.51 -9.07 10.92
N ASP A 23 4.18 -9.85 11.77
CA ASP A 23 4.01 -9.80 13.22
C ASP A 23 5.39 -9.90 13.90
N PRO A 24 5.92 -8.82 14.51
CA PRO A 24 5.31 -7.48 14.60
C PRO A 24 5.26 -6.74 13.24
N ILE A 25 4.40 -5.73 13.12
CA ILE A 25 4.34 -4.83 11.96
C ILE A 25 5.63 -3.99 11.90
N ASP A 26 6.27 -3.94 10.73
CA ASP A 26 7.41 -3.05 10.48
C ASP A 26 6.94 -1.67 10.00
N TYR A 27 7.24 -0.62 10.78
CA TYR A 27 6.79 0.74 10.48
C TYR A 27 7.83 1.61 9.76
N SER A 28 9.02 1.08 9.46
CA SER A 28 10.16 1.86 8.98
C SER A 28 9.94 2.58 7.65
N ALA A 29 9.05 2.07 6.80
CA ALA A 29 8.71 2.65 5.51
C ALA A 29 7.67 3.79 5.59
N PHE A 30 6.99 3.95 6.72
CA PHE A 30 5.94 4.97 6.89
C PHE A 30 6.49 6.21 7.59
N SER A 31 5.97 7.37 7.22
CA SER A 31 6.12 8.59 8.02
C SER A 31 5.59 8.38 9.44
N GLU A 32 6.08 9.16 10.40
CA GLU A 32 5.67 9.06 11.81
C GLU A 32 4.15 9.21 12.00
N ASP A 33 3.54 10.15 11.28
CA ASP A 33 2.10 10.40 11.31
C ASP A 33 1.29 9.21 10.77
N LEU A 34 1.71 8.64 9.64
CA LEU A 34 1.04 7.46 9.07
C LEU A 34 1.27 6.22 9.93
N ALA A 35 2.48 6.01 10.44
CA ALA A 35 2.79 4.92 11.35
C ALA A 35 1.90 4.96 12.61
N THR A 36 1.69 6.15 13.18
CA THR A 36 0.78 6.35 14.32
C THR A 36 -0.65 5.96 13.98
N GLN A 37 -1.15 6.37 12.81
CA GLN A 37 -2.49 6.01 12.33
C GLN A 37 -2.63 4.49 12.12
N ILE A 38 -1.65 3.85 11.48
CA ILE A 38 -1.62 2.39 11.27
C ILE A 38 -1.63 1.67 12.62
N ARG A 39 -0.80 2.09 13.59
CA ARG A 39 -0.78 1.49 14.94
C ARG A 39 -2.15 1.54 15.62
N SER A 40 -2.86 2.66 15.50
CA SER A 40 -4.20 2.82 16.10
C SER A 40 -5.25 1.86 15.50
N LYS A 41 -5.04 1.41 14.25
CA LYS A 41 -5.97 0.55 13.50
C LYS A 41 -5.40 -0.84 13.20
N ALA A 42 -4.22 -1.17 13.71
CA ALA A 42 -3.48 -2.39 13.36
C ALA A 42 -4.32 -3.65 13.56
N ASN A 43 -5.06 -3.70 14.68
CA ASN A 43 -5.94 -4.83 15.02
C ASN A 43 -7.11 -5.01 14.04
N GLU A 44 -7.46 -4.00 13.25
CA GLU A 44 -8.51 -4.06 12.24
C GLU A 44 -7.92 -4.33 10.85
N ILE A 45 -6.86 -3.61 10.47
CA ILE A 45 -6.31 -3.65 9.11
C ILE A 45 -5.46 -4.89 8.84
N THR A 46 -4.67 -5.37 9.81
CA THR A 46 -3.80 -6.54 9.60
C THR A 46 -4.59 -7.81 9.32
N PRO A 47 -5.62 -8.20 10.12
CA PRO A 47 -6.43 -9.36 9.78
C PRO A 47 -7.20 -9.16 8.47
N LEU A 48 -7.69 -7.94 8.19
CA LEU A 48 -8.36 -7.61 6.94
C LEU A 48 -7.46 -7.87 5.72
N ILE A 49 -6.22 -7.36 5.70
CA ILE A 49 -5.30 -7.57 4.57
C ILE A 49 -4.89 -9.05 4.48
N ARG A 50 -4.63 -9.72 5.61
CA ARG A 50 -4.33 -11.17 5.63
C ARG A 50 -5.46 -12.01 5.05
N GLN A 51 -6.72 -11.60 5.22
CA GLN A 51 -7.87 -12.32 4.67
C GLN A 51 -7.89 -12.34 3.14
N PHE A 52 -7.25 -11.35 2.48
CA PHE A 52 -7.15 -11.29 1.01
C PHE A 52 -6.25 -12.40 0.44
N GLY A 53 -5.42 -13.02 1.28
CA GLY A 53 -4.49 -14.07 0.89
C GLY A 53 -3.18 -13.53 0.29
N PRO A 54 -2.33 -14.39 -0.28
CA PRO A 54 -1.05 -14.00 -0.85
C PRO A 54 -1.19 -12.97 -1.97
N LEU A 55 -0.25 -12.00 -2.02
CA LEU A 55 -0.12 -11.06 -3.13
C LEU A 55 0.20 -11.80 -4.44
N LYS A 56 -0.52 -11.49 -5.52
CA LYS A 56 -0.30 -12.07 -6.86
C LYS A 56 0.31 -11.05 -7.83
N SER A 57 -0.23 -9.83 -7.89
CA SER A 57 0.29 -8.78 -8.76
C SER A 57 0.01 -7.37 -8.22
N ILE A 58 0.83 -6.43 -8.69
CA ILE A 58 0.64 -4.98 -8.50
C ILE A 58 0.78 -4.35 -9.89
N GLU A 59 -0.19 -3.53 -10.29
CA GLU A 59 -0.22 -2.87 -11.59
C GLU A 59 -0.53 -1.38 -11.40
N HIS A 60 0.27 -0.50 -12.01
CA HIS A 60 -0.02 0.94 -11.99
C HIS A 60 -1.23 1.26 -12.86
N ARG A 61 -2.17 2.04 -12.31
CA ARG A 61 -3.43 2.43 -12.97
C ARG A 61 -3.50 3.92 -13.30
N GLY A 62 -2.49 4.69 -12.91
CA GLY A 62 -2.44 6.13 -13.09
C GLY A 62 -2.15 6.84 -11.78
N GLN A 63 -2.66 8.08 -11.66
CA GLN A 63 -2.48 8.90 -10.47
C GLN A 63 -3.84 9.44 -9.99
N GLN A 64 -3.98 9.61 -8.68
CA GLN A 64 -5.12 10.26 -8.05
C GLN A 64 -4.59 11.39 -7.17
N ASP A 65 -4.99 12.64 -7.46
CA ASP A 65 -4.56 13.83 -6.73
C ASP A 65 -3.02 13.97 -6.60
N GLY A 66 -2.29 13.54 -7.63
CA GLY A 66 -0.82 13.57 -7.67
C GLY A 66 -0.12 12.38 -6.98
N ALA A 67 -0.87 11.47 -6.36
CA ALA A 67 -0.37 10.23 -5.78
C ALA A 67 -0.51 9.06 -6.76
N ASP A 68 0.41 8.09 -6.74
CA ASP A 68 0.31 6.92 -7.61
C ASP A 68 -0.83 5.98 -7.18
N LEU A 69 -1.61 5.53 -8.15
CA LEU A 69 -2.70 4.58 -7.98
C LEU A 69 -2.30 3.23 -8.57
N PHE A 70 -2.43 2.17 -7.78
CA PHE A 70 -2.14 0.80 -8.16
C PHE A 70 -3.34 -0.12 -7.95
N ARG A 71 -3.55 -1.04 -8.88
CA ARG A 71 -4.38 -2.23 -8.67
C ARG A 71 -3.49 -3.29 -8.03
N VAL A 72 -3.90 -3.76 -6.86
CA VAL A 72 -3.24 -4.83 -6.11
C VAL A 72 -4.15 -6.05 -6.11
N VAL A 73 -3.69 -7.12 -6.72
CA VAL A 73 -4.42 -8.39 -6.80
C VAL A 73 -3.83 -9.36 -5.78
N PHE A 74 -4.64 -9.74 -4.82
CA PHE A 74 -4.38 -10.85 -3.91
C PHE A 74 -5.10 -12.11 -4.39
N GLU A 75 -4.80 -13.24 -3.78
CA GLU A 75 -5.42 -14.52 -4.12
C GLU A 75 -6.95 -14.52 -4.08
N LYS A 76 -7.55 -13.81 -3.13
CA LYS A 76 -9.00 -13.83 -2.88
C LYS A 76 -9.71 -12.54 -3.27
N GLN A 77 -8.98 -11.47 -3.55
CA GLN A 77 -9.56 -10.15 -3.80
C GLN A 77 -8.62 -9.22 -4.56
N ALA A 78 -9.19 -8.34 -5.36
CA ALA A 78 -8.51 -7.18 -5.91
C ALA A 78 -8.87 -5.89 -5.13
N THR A 79 -7.88 -5.01 -4.99
CA THR A 79 -8.00 -3.73 -4.27
C THR A 79 -7.27 -2.64 -5.04
N ASP A 80 -7.73 -1.41 -4.94
CA ASP A 80 -7.05 -0.23 -5.47
C ASP A 80 -6.34 0.49 -4.32
N TRP A 81 -5.06 0.78 -4.49
CA TRP A 81 -4.18 1.40 -3.50
C TRP A 81 -3.61 2.70 -4.03
N VAL A 82 -3.72 3.76 -3.23
CA VAL A 82 -3.08 5.05 -3.50
C VAL A 82 -1.90 5.21 -2.54
N ILE A 83 -0.74 5.58 -3.09
CA ILE A 83 0.50 5.78 -2.35
C ILE A 83 1.10 7.16 -2.66
N ALA A 84 1.46 7.89 -1.61
CA ALA A 84 2.17 9.17 -1.71
C ALA A 84 3.33 9.21 -0.71
N PHE A 85 4.37 9.97 -1.05
CA PHE A 85 5.58 10.13 -0.26
C PHE A 85 5.70 11.55 0.29
N ASN A 86 6.36 11.72 1.44
CA ASN A 86 6.81 13.03 1.92
C ASN A 86 8.18 13.39 1.34
N ASP A 87 8.70 14.56 1.71
CA ASP A 87 10.02 15.05 1.27
C ASP A 87 11.21 14.20 1.79
N GLU A 88 10.96 13.31 2.77
CA GLU A 88 11.94 12.37 3.34
C GLU A 88 11.90 10.98 2.67
N ASP A 89 11.16 10.83 1.56
CA ASP A 89 10.96 9.58 0.82
C ASP A 89 10.27 8.47 1.65
N GLN A 90 9.54 8.84 2.69
CA GLN A 90 8.70 7.95 3.47
C GLN A 90 7.26 7.95 2.94
N ILE A 91 6.56 6.83 3.11
CA ILE A 91 5.13 6.75 2.76
C ILE A 91 4.34 7.66 3.71
N ALA A 92 3.78 8.72 3.16
CA ALA A 92 3.02 9.74 3.90
C ALA A 92 1.51 9.51 3.81
N ALA A 93 1.04 8.93 2.72
CA ALA A 93 -0.35 8.52 2.57
C ALA A 93 -0.43 7.12 1.95
N LEU A 94 -1.27 6.28 2.55
CA LEU A 94 -1.59 4.96 2.04
C LEU A 94 -3.08 4.71 2.23
N LEU A 95 -3.81 4.61 1.13
CA LEU A 95 -5.25 4.37 1.13
C LEU A 95 -5.51 3.14 0.29
N PHE A 96 -6.35 2.23 0.78
CA PHE A 96 -6.82 1.12 -0.04
C PHE A 96 -8.34 1.00 0.03
N ARG A 97 -8.92 0.55 -1.09
CA ARG A 97 -10.34 0.29 -1.23
C ARG A 97 -10.56 -0.98 -2.05
N PRO A 98 -11.72 -1.65 -1.92
CA PRO A 98 -12.11 -2.67 -2.89
C PRO A 98 -11.98 -2.12 -4.30
N ALA A 99 -11.40 -2.93 -5.19
CA ALA A 99 -11.28 -2.57 -6.59
C ALA A 99 -12.66 -2.26 -7.18
N SER A 100 -12.78 -1.14 -7.90
CA SER A 100 -14.01 -0.81 -8.63
C SER A 100 -13.88 -1.31 -10.06
N GLY A 101 -14.64 -2.34 -10.43
CA GLY A 101 -14.66 -2.92 -11.79
C GLY A 101 -13.40 -3.68 -12.22
N ASP A 102 -13.50 -4.35 -13.37
CA ASP A 102 -12.43 -5.01 -14.14
C ASP A 102 -11.99 -4.13 -15.32
#